data_AF-A0A972ZNT8-F1
#
_entry.id   AF-A0A972ZNT8-F1
#
_cell.length_a   1.000
_cell.length_b   1.000
_cell.length_c   1.000
_cell.angle_alpha   90.00
_cell.angle_beta   90.00
_cell.angle_gamma   90.00
#
_symmetry.space_group_name_H-M   'P 1'
#
loop_
_entity.id
_entity.type
_entity.pdbx_description
1 polymer ?
#
loop_
_entity_poly.entity_id
_entity_poly.type
_entity_poly.pdbx_seq_one_letter_code
_entity_poly.pdbx_strand_id
1 'polypeptide(L)'
;MRPASDPEQKTEPKAKGKSRKSGAPRQSAARLAAVQALYQIELSGDSADEVVLQFLENRREGEIDAPEGDTAVPPKTELMTEIVRGVHGRLAELDDMLGSALSDDWSVARIE
;
A
#
# COMPACT_ATOMS: atom_id res chain seq x y z
N MET A 1 -6.80 35.31 46.43
CA MET A 1 -7.44 35.28 45.09
C MET A 1 -6.36 35.54 44.05
N ARG A 2 -6.40 34.83 42.93
CA ARG A 2 -5.36 34.62 41.90
C ARG A 2 -4.66 35.89 41.36
N PRO A 3 -3.37 35.81 40.95
CA PRO A 3 -2.64 36.86 40.24
C PRO A 3 -2.74 36.72 38.70
N ALA A 4 -2.22 37.75 38.01
CA ALA A 4 -1.79 37.83 36.61
C ALA A 4 -2.86 38.15 35.54
N SER A 5 -2.94 39.42 35.16
CA SER A 5 -3.28 39.84 33.80
C SER A 5 -1.99 40.13 33.04
N ASP A 6 -1.91 39.49 31.87
CA ASP A 6 -1.02 39.73 30.73
C ASP A 6 0.47 39.34 30.83
N PRO A 7 0.89 38.35 30.02
CA PRO A 7 2.17 38.38 29.37
C PRO A 7 2.03 38.43 27.84
N GLU A 8 2.65 39.47 27.29
CA GLU A 8 3.50 39.48 26.10
C GLU A 8 3.31 38.44 24.98
N GLN A 9 2.97 38.99 23.80
CA GLN A 9 3.62 38.76 22.50
C GLN A 9 3.92 37.32 22.03
N LYS A 10 3.25 36.88 20.95
CA LYS A 10 3.94 36.26 19.80
C LYS A 10 3.14 36.39 18.50
N THR A 11 3.35 37.48 17.77
CA THR A 11 3.11 37.50 16.33
C THR A 11 4.28 36.82 15.63
N GLU A 12 4.09 35.58 15.17
CA GLU A 12 4.85 35.04 14.03
C GLU A 12 3.96 34.08 13.22
N PRO A 13 3.93 34.20 11.88
CA PRO A 13 3.08 33.40 11.02
C PRO A 13 3.68 31.99 10.89
N LYS A 14 2.96 30.96 11.33
CA LYS A 14 3.37 29.59 11.01
C LYS A 14 3.14 29.35 9.51
N ALA A 15 4.26 29.30 8.80
CA ALA A 15 4.38 28.96 7.39
C ALA A 15 3.48 27.77 7.02
N LYS A 16 2.67 27.96 5.98
CA LYS A 16 1.88 26.92 5.32
C LYS A 16 2.82 25.80 4.84
N GLY A 17 2.92 24.74 5.63
CA GLY A 17 3.50 23.48 5.19
C GLY A 17 2.70 22.94 4.00
N LYS A 18 3.39 22.76 2.86
CA LYS A 18 2.91 22.13 1.62
C LYS A 18 1.83 21.08 1.88
N SER A 19 0.69 21.21 1.21
CA SER A 19 -0.40 20.24 1.19
C SER A 19 0.15 18.82 0.97
N ARG A 20 0.25 18.03 2.05
CA ARG A 20 0.48 16.60 1.92
C ARG A 20 -0.73 16.04 1.18
N LYS A 21 -0.50 15.56 -0.04
CA LYS A 21 -1.51 15.01 -0.95
C LYS A 21 -2.45 14.10 -0.14
N SER A 22 -3.73 14.47 -0.05
CA SER A 22 -4.78 13.73 0.68
C SER A 22 -4.97 12.27 0.21
N GLY A 23 -4.29 11.87 -0.88
CA GLY A 23 -4.28 10.51 -1.39
C GLY A 23 -3.11 9.64 -0.92
N ALA A 24 -2.09 10.16 -0.22
CA ALA A 24 -0.91 9.38 0.13
C ALA A 24 -1.19 8.14 1.01
N PRO A 25 -2.06 8.21 2.04
CA PRO A 25 -2.40 7.03 2.85
C PRO A 25 -3.13 5.95 2.05
N ARG A 26 -4.09 6.33 1.20
CA ARG A 26 -4.85 5.41 0.35
C ARG A 26 -4.01 4.77 -0.76
N GLN A 27 -2.97 5.45 -1.22
CA GLN A 27 -1.98 4.90 -2.15
C GLN A 27 -1.07 3.88 -1.47
N SER A 28 -0.67 4.13 -0.22
CA SER A 28 0.08 3.14 0.56
C SER A 28 -0.76 1.90 0.85
N ALA A 29 -2.02 2.08 1.24
CA ALA A 29 -2.96 0.96 1.40
C ALA A 29 -3.17 0.18 0.10
N ALA A 30 -3.25 0.86 -1.06
CA ALA A 30 -3.36 0.18 -2.35
C ALA A 30 -2.14 -0.69 -2.68
N ARG A 31 -0.93 -0.22 -2.35
CA ARG A 31 0.28 -1.02 -2.52
C ARG A 31 0.31 -2.24 -1.61
N LEU A 32 -0.09 -2.09 -0.34
CA LEU A 32 -0.19 -3.22 0.59
C LEU A 32 -1.19 -4.27 0.08
N ALA A 33 -2.38 -3.83 -0.32
CA ALA A 33 -3.40 -4.70 -0.90
C ALA A 33 -2.92 -5.42 -2.17
N ALA A 34 -2.16 -4.72 -3.03
CA ALA A 34 -1.59 -5.34 -4.23
C ALA A 34 -0.57 -6.43 -3.89
N VAL A 35 0.27 -6.22 -2.87
CA VAL A 35 1.21 -7.26 -2.39
C VAL A 35 0.46 -8.48 -1.85
N GLN A 36 -0.58 -8.26 -1.05
CA GLN A 36 -1.41 -9.35 -0.52
C GLN A 36 -2.08 -10.16 -1.64
N ALA A 37 -2.64 -9.48 -2.65
CA ALA A 37 -3.25 -10.14 -3.80
C ALA A 37 -2.23 -10.92 -4.63
N LEU A 38 -1.04 -10.36 -4.89
CA LEU A 38 0.03 -11.07 -5.61
C LEU A 38 0.50 -12.31 -4.85
N TYR A 39 0.61 -12.21 -3.52
CA TYR A 39 0.94 -13.36 -2.67
C TYR A 39 -0.16 -14.43 -2.72
N GLN A 40 -1.43 -14.04 -2.70
CA GLN A 40 -2.55 -14.98 -2.84
C GLN A 40 -2.50 -15.70 -4.20
N ILE A 41 -2.28 -14.97 -5.30
CA ILE A 41 -2.13 -15.55 -6.64
C ILE A 41 -1.02 -16.61 -6.66
N GLU A 42 0.14 -16.30 -6.08
CA GLU A 42 1.28 -17.23 -6.02
C GLU A 42 0.95 -18.48 -5.19
N LEU A 43 0.25 -18.31 -4.07
CA LEU A 43 -0.06 -19.39 -3.14
C LEU A 43 -1.21 -20.28 -3.62
N SER A 44 -2.26 -19.72 -4.23
CA SER A 44 -3.44 -20.46 -4.68
C SER A 44 -3.36 -20.93 -6.13
N GLY A 45 -2.55 -20.26 -6.97
CA GLY A 45 -2.49 -20.48 -8.42
C GLY A 45 -3.70 -19.92 -9.17
N ASP A 46 -4.55 -19.13 -8.50
CA ASP A 46 -5.71 -18.48 -9.13
C ASP A 46 -5.27 -17.41 -10.15
N SER A 47 -6.15 -17.07 -11.09
CA SER A 47 -5.84 -16.00 -12.03
C SER A 47 -5.86 -14.63 -11.34
N ALA A 48 -5.06 -13.70 -11.87
CA ALA A 48 -5.03 -12.32 -11.36
C ALA A 48 -6.41 -11.64 -11.40
N ASP A 49 -7.26 -11.99 -12.36
CA ASP A 49 -8.61 -11.45 -12.46
C ASP A 49 -9.56 -12.01 -11.40
N GLU A 50 -9.45 -13.30 -11.07
CA GLU A 50 -10.24 -13.92 -9.99
C GLU A 50 -9.87 -13.33 -8.63
N VAL A 51 -8.57 -13.19 -8.32
CA VAL A 51 -8.13 -12.60 -7.05
C VAL A 51 -8.51 -11.12 -6.95
N VAL A 52 -8.43 -10.36 -8.05
CA VAL A 52 -8.93 -8.97 -8.07
C VAL A 52 -10.43 -8.93 -7.78
N LEU A 53 -11.24 -9.81 -8.39
CA LEU A 53 -12.68 -9.86 -8.13
C LEU A 53 -12.98 -10.19 -6.67
N GLN A 54 -12.34 -11.21 -6.11
CA GLN A 54 -12.49 -11.58 -4.69
C GLN A 54 -12.13 -10.40 -3.77
N PHE A 55 -11.05 -9.69 -4.06
CA PHE A 55 -10.67 -8.51 -3.27
C PHE A 55 -11.73 -7.40 -3.32
N LEU A 56 -12.38 -7.20 -4.47
CA LEU A 56 -13.48 -6.24 -4.61
C LEU A 56 -14.74 -6.67 -3.83
N GLU A 57 -14.97 -7.98 -3.75
CA GLU A 57 -16.10 -8.59 -3.03
C GLU A 57 -15.89 -8.56 -1.52
N ASN A 58 -14.76 -9.03 -1.01
CA ASN A 58 -14.41 -9.00 0.42
C ASN A 58 -14.47 -7.58 0.98
N ARG A 59 -14.09 -6.59 0.16
CA ARG A 59 -14.23 -5.18 0.53
C ARG A 59 -15.69 -4.74 0.70
N ARG A 60 -16.61 -5.23 -0.13
CA ARG A 60 -18.05 -4.95 0.03
C ARG A 60 -18.58 -5.59 1.31
N GLU A 61 -18.02 -6.74 1.68
CA GLU A 61 -18.35 -7.46 2.91
C GLU A 61 -17.71 -6.84 4.16
N GLY A 62 -16.79 -5.89 3.99
CA GLY A 62 -16.17 -5.14 5.08
C GLY A 62 -14.98 -5.85 5.73
N GLU A 63 -14.52 -6.93 5.12
CA GLU A 63 -13.38 -7.71 5.58
C GLU A 63 -12.10 -7.09 5.01
N ILE A 64 -11.38 -6.34 5.85
CA ILE A 64 -10.04 -5.86 5.52
C ILE A 64 -9.16 -6.15 6.73
N ASP A 65 -8.13 -6.97 6.56
CA ASP A 65 -7.07 -7.16 7.54
C ASP A 65 -6.28 -5.86 7.69
N ALA A 66 -6.79 -4.96 8.53
CA ALA A 66 -5.96 -3.91 9.09
C ALA A 66 -5.18 -4.47 10.28
N PRO A 67 -3.91 -4.07 10.45
CA PRO A 67 -3.17 -4.40 11.67
C PRO A 67 -3.97 -3.93 12.90
N GLU A 68 -4.05 -4.79 13.91
CA GLU A 68 -4.82 -4.54 15.14
C GLU A 68 -4.55 -3.14 15.70
N GLY A 69 -5.61 -2.36 15.88
CA GLY A 69 -5.57 -1.04 16.51
C GLY A 69 -5.52 0.16 15.56
N ASP A 70 -5.47 -0.05 14.23
CA ASP A 70 -5.50 1.06 13.25
C ASP A 70 -6.83 1.13 12.47
N THR A 71 -7.28 2.35 12.16
CA THR A 71 -8.45 2.50 11.28
C THR A 71 -8.03 2.13 9.87
N ALA A 72 -8.52 1.01 9.35
CA ALA A 72 -8.23 0.52 8.00
C ALA A 72 -8.42 1.64 6.97
N VAL A 73 -7.32 2.16 6.41
CA VAL A 73 -7.40 3.16 5.35
C VAL A 73 -7.83 2.44 4.07
N PRO A 74 -8.98 2.81 3.46
CA PRO A 74 -9.46 2.12 2.27
C PRO A 74 -8.47 2.29 1.11
N PRO A 75 -7.95 1.19 0.51
CA PRO A 75 -7.05 1.28 -0.62
C PRO A 75 -7.71 1.98 -1.81
N LYS A 76 -6.91 2.64 -2.64
CA LYS A 76 -7.31 3.01 -3.99
C LYS A 76 -7.35 1.74 -4.84
N THR A 77 -8.53 1.20 -5.02
CA THR A 77 -8.78 -0.06 -5.72
C THR A 77 -8.22 -0.04 -7.13
N GLU A 78 -8.40 1.05 -7.86
CA GLU A 78 -7.94 1.17 -9.25
C GLU A 78 -6.42 1.02 -9.35
N LEU A 79 -5.68 1.63 -8.41
CA LEU A 79 -4.23 1.52 -8.35
C LEU A 79 -3.79 0.10 -7.98
N MET A 80 -4.51 -0.56 -7.07
CA MET A 80 -4.21 -1.94 -6.69
C MET A 80 -4.45 -2.89 -7.87
N THR A 81 -5.58 -2.78 -8.57
CA THR A 81 -5.88 -3.56 -9.78
C THR A 81 -4.84 -3.33 -10.88
N GLU A 82 -4.43 -2.08 -11.10
CA GLU A 82 -3.39 -1.74 -12.08
C GLU A 82 -2.05 -2.40 -11.74
N ILE A 83 -1.64 -2.40 -10.47
CA ILE A 83 -0.41 -3.05 -10.02
C ILE A 83 -0.51 -4.57 -10.24
N VAL A 84 -1.57 -5.23 -9.75
CA VAL A 84 -1.71 -6.69 -9.83
C VAL A 84 -1.71 -7.17 -11.28
N ARG A 85 -2.54 -6.56 -12.14
CA ARG A 85 -2.58 -6.90 -13.57
C ARG A 85 -1.28 -6.55 -14.29
N GLY A 86 -0.68 -5.42 -13.95
CA GLY A 86 0.57 -4.97 -14.54
C GLY A 86 1.76 -5.87 -14.20
N VAL A 87 1.83 -6.39 -12.96
CA VAL A 87 2.83 -7.37 -12.55
C VAL A 87 2.60 -8.68 -13.29
N HIS A 88 1.38 -9.23 -13.24
CA HIS A 88 1.06 -10.50 -13.88
C HIS A 88 1.34 -10.48 -15.39
N GLY A 89 0.98 -9.40 -16.09
CA GLY A 89 1.23 -9.24 -17.52
C GLY A 89 2.71 -9.02 -17.91
N ARG A 90 3.59 -8.75 -16.94
CA ARG A 90 5.02 -8.50 -17.14
C ARG A 90 5.90 -9.44 -16.32
N LEU A 91 5.38 -10.57 -15.84
CA LEU A 91 6.13 -11.47 -14.94
C LEU A 91 7.49 -11.86 -15.53
N ALA A 92 7.54 -12.34 -16.77
CA ALA A 92 8.79 -12.72 -17.42
C ALA A 92 9.81 -11.56 -17.50
N GLU A 93 9.36 -10.35 -17.85
CA GLU A 93 10.22 -9.17 -17.89
C GLU A 93 10.73 -8.78 -16.49
N LEU A 94 9.85 -8.83 -15.49
CA LEU A 94 10.19 -8.52 -14.10
C LEU A 94 11.13 -9.56 -13.50
N ASP A 95 10.96 -10.84 -13.82
CA ASP A 95 11.81 -11.94 -13.38
C ASP A 95 13.20 -11.84 -14.01
N ASP A 96 13.30 -11.52 -15.30
CA ASP A 96 14.58 -11.28 -15.97
C ASP A 96 15.32 -10.08 -15.34
N MET A 97 14.61 -8.98 -15.09
CA MET A 97 15.17 -7.81 -14.42
C MET A 97 15.63 -8.13 -13.00
N LEU A 98 14.82 -8.87 -12.23
CA LEU A 98 15.15 -9.27 -10.86
C LEU A 98 16.35 -10.21 -10.84
N GLY A 99 16.38 -11.20 -11.74
CA GLY A 99 17.50 -12.11 -11.97
C GLY A 99 18.81 -11.36 -12.23
N SER A 100 18.77 -10.32 -13.07
CA SER A 100 19.95 -9.49 -13.36
C SER A 100 20.42 -8.62 -12.19
N ALA A 101 19.56 -8.38 -11.20
CA ALA A 101 19.85 -7.58 -10.01
C ALA A 101 20.25 -8.42 -8.79
N LEU A 102 20.04 -9.74 -8.84
CA LEU A 102 20.49 -10.70 -7.83
C LEU A 102 21.99 -10.99 -8.02
N SER A 103 22.78 -11.00 -6.94
CA SER A 103 24.20 -11.39 -7.04
C SER A 103 24.33 -12.90 -7.26
N ASP A 104 25.42 -13.35 -7.87
CA ASP A 104 25.68 -14.76 -8.25
C ASP A 104 25.54 -15.79 -7.09
N ASP A 105 25.50 -15.33 -5.83
CA ASP A 105 25.36 -16.14 -4.61
C ASP A 105 23.90 -16.36 -4.16
N TRP A 106 22.91 -15.77 -4.85
CA TRP A 106 21.49 -15.88 -4.49
C TRP A 106 20.67 -16.47 -5.64
N SER A 107 20.53 -17.80 -5.66
CA SER A 107 19.59 -18.45 -6.56
C SER A 107 18.16 -18.27 -6.05
N VAL A 108 17.24 -17.99 -6.98
CA VAL A 108 15.80 -17.78 -6.79
C VAL A 108 15.10 -18.94 -6.02
N ALA A 109 15.75 -20.09 -5.90
CA ALA A 109 15.27 -21.26 -5.15
C ALA A 109 15.26 -21.10 -3.61
N ARG A 110 15.55 -19.92 -3.07
CA ARG A 110 15.76 -19.72 -1.62
C ARG A 110 14.78 -18.76 -0.95
N ILE A 111 13.77 -18.29 -1.67
CA ILE A 111 12.71 -17.45 -1.14
C ILE A 111 11.44 -18.32 -1.06
N GLU A 112 11.33 -19.10 0.02
CA GLU A 112 10.08 -19.67 0.55
C GLU A 112 9.86 -19.09 1.95
#